data_AF-A0A3L7R1Y0-F1
#
_entry.id   AF-A0A3L7R1Y0-F1
#
_cell.length_a   1.000
_cell.length_b   1.000
_cell.length_c   1.000
_cell.angle_alpha   90.00
_cell.angle_beta   90.00
_cell.angle_gamma   90.00
#
_symmetry.space_group_name_H-M   'P 1'
#
loop_
_entity.id
_entity.type
_entity.pdbx_description
1 polymer ?
#
loop_
_entity_poly.entity_id
_entity_poly.type
_entity_poly.pdbx_seq_one_letter_code
_entity_poly.pdbx_strand_id
1 'polypeptide(L)'
;MAFYLVLSLGATAGLFFLAGADFVGAMQLMIYVGGTLVLLVFGVMLTAQAPLVSIRTSPADKVLGGLVAASLLAVLLQSAFSVEAWRRPAVGDVGTPSATPLGMALLGVRVDADPTTETTALPAGQRPVSATQAAALNPSTRSGYLLPFEIVSVHLLVVLVGAAYLARAKRRRTPRSTETAGLDAGGGP
;
A
#
# COMPACT_ATOMS: atom_id res chain seq x y z
N MET A 1 0.69 14.36 -16.96
CA MET A 1 0.41 13.04 -16.34
C MET A 1 0.24 13.14 -14.83
N ALA A 2 1.22 13.66 -14.08
CA ALA A 2 1.17 13.77 -12.61
C ALA A 2 -0.08 14.48 -12.05
N PHE A 3 -0.52 15.57 -12.68
CA PHE A 3 -1.71 16.32 -12.25
C PHE A 3 -2.99 15.47 -12.19
N TYR A 4 -3.21 14.58 -13.17
CA TYR A 4 -4.37 13.70 -13.18
C TYR A 4 -4.33 12.65 -12.06
N LEU A 5 -3.13 12.20 -11.66
CA LEU A 5 -2.97 11.28 -10.54
C LEU A 5 -3.23 11.96 -9.19
N VAL A 6 -2.75 13.20 -9.02
CA VAL A 6 -3.04 13.99 -7.81
C VAL A 6 -4.55 14.17 -7.67
N LEU A 7 -5.21 14.56 -8.76
CA LEU A 7 -6.65 14.78 -8.76
C LEU A 7 -7.43 13.48 -8.51
N SER A 8 -7.04 12.36 -9.14
CA SER A 8 -7.71 11.07 -8.97
C SER A 8 -7.53 10.49 -7.56
N LEU A 9 -6.30 10.49 -7.01
CA LEU A 9 -6.03 9.97 -5.68
C LEU A 9 -6.58 10.89 -4.57
N GLY A 10 -6.54 12.22 -4.79
CA GLY A 10 -7.19 13.20 -3.92
C GLY A 10 -8.71 13.06 -3.92
N ALA A 11 -9.34 12.87 -5.08
CA ALA A 11 -10.77 12.59 -5.16
C ALA A 11 -11.15 11.28 -4.45
N THR A 12 -10.31 10.25 -4.54
CA THR A 12 -10.52 8.99 -3.81
C THR A 12 -10.47 9.20 -2.29
N ALA A 13 -9.54 10.02 -1.79
CA ALA A 13 -9.53 10.41 -0.38
C ALA A 13 -10.80 11.18 0.02
N GLY A 14 -11.27 12.09 -0.83
CA GLY A 14 -12.53 12.79 -0.65
C GLY A 14 -13.73 11.85 -0.55
N LEU A 15 -13.77 10.80 -1.39
CA LEU A 15 -14.80 9.75 -1.31
C LEU A 15 -14.73 8.98 0.01
N PHE A 16 -13.55 8.72 0.56
CA PHE A 16 -13.42 8.08 1.88
C PHE A 16 -13.92 8.96 3.02
N PHE A 17 -13.63 10.26 3.01
CA PHE A 17 -14.20 11.18 4.00
C PHE A 17 -15.72 11.27 3.87
N LEU A 18 -16.24 11.33 2.64
CA LEU A 18 -17.70 11.34 2.41
C LEU A 18 -18.37 10.04 2.88
N ALA A 19 -17.65 8.92 2.84
CA ALA A 19 -18.09 7.63 3.37
C ALA A 19 -17.90 7.50 4.90
N GLY A 20 -17.45 8.54 5.61
CA GLY A 20 -17.21 8.52 7.06
C GLY A 20 -15.95 7.74 7.48
N ALA A 21 -15.08 7.39 6.54
CA ALA A 21 -13.86 6.62 6.78
C ALA A 21 -12.66 7.54 7.03
N ASP A 22 -12.71 8.35 8.10
CA ASP A 22 -11.75 9.45 8.34
C ASP A 22 -10.30 8.99 8.43
N PHE A 23 -10.04 7.90 9.16
CA PHE A 23 -8.69 7.35 9.26
C PHE A 23 -8.16 6.92 7.89
N VAL A 24 -8.96 6.17 7.11
CA VAL A 24 -8.55 5.67 5.79
C VAL A 24 -8.36 6.83 4.81
N GLY A 25 -9.24 7.82 4.83
CA GLY A 25 -9.12 9.04 4.03
C GLY A 25 -7.86 9.84 4.36
N ALA A 26 -7.54 10.00 5.64
CA ALA A 26 -6.30 10.66 6.08
C ALA A 26 -5.05 9.88 5.65
N MET A 27 -5.05 8.56 5.80
CA MET A 27 -3.95 7.71 5.33
C MET A 27 -3.81 7.75 3.80
N GLN A 28 -4.92 7.88 3.06
CA GLN A 28 -4.91 8.04 1.60
C GLN A 28 -4.13 9.29 1.18
N LEU A 29 -4.38 10.41 1.86
CA LEU A 29 -3.66 11.66 1.61
C LEU A 29 -2.20 11.57 2.06
N MET A 30 -1.93 11.04 3.26
CA MET A 30 -0.57 11.00 3.80
C MET A 30 0.36 10.06 3.00
N ILE A 31 -0.07 8.82 2.73
CA ILE A 31 0.78 7.79 2.12
C ILE A 31 0.80 7.88 0.60
N TYR A 32 -0.36 7.99 -0.05
CA TYR A 32 -0.42 7.95 -1.50
C TYR A 32 -0.17 9.31 -2.12
N VAL A 33 -0.91 10.34 -1.72
CA VAL A 33 -0.75 11.69 -2.28
C VAL A 33 0.53 12.35 -1.74
N GLY A 34 0.79 12.27 -0.44
CA GLY A 34 1.90 12.95 0.23
C GLY A 34 3.25 12.24 0.09
N GLY A 35 3.27 10.91 0.19
CA GLY A 35 4.50 10.12 0.09
C GLY A 35 4.77 9.62 -1.33
N THR A 36 4.01 8.62 -1.75
CA THR A 36 4.31 7.82 -2.95
C THR A 36 4.23 8.64 -4.23
N LEU A 37 3.19 9.47 -4.38
CA LEU A 37 3.04 10.32 -5.56
C LEU A 37 4.15 11.36 -5.62
N VAL A 38 4.51 11.99 -4.50
CA VAL A 38 5.60 12.98 -4.47
C VAL A 38 6.92 12.33 -4.89
N LEU A 39 7.25 11.13 -4.38
CA LEU A 39 8.43 10.37 -4.80
C LEU A 39 8.37 10.01 -6.29
N LEU A 40 7.21 9.56 -6.80
CA LEU A 40 7.02 9.24 -8.21
C LEU A 40 7.18 10.47 -9.10
N VAL A 41 6.61 11.61 -8.72
CA VAL A 41 6.70 12.87 -9.48
C VAL A 41 8.14 13.36 -9.50
N PHE A 42 8.84 13.37 -8.36
CA PHE A 42 10.26 13.71 -8.35
C PHE A 42 11.08 12.73 -9.18
N GLY A 43 10.83 11.43 -9.07
CA GLY A 43 11.52 10.42 -9.87
C GLY A 43 11.35 10.66 -11.38
N VAL A 44 10.09 10.74 -11.85
CA VAL A 44 9.78 10.98 -13.27
C VAL A 44 10.32 12.33 -13.73
N MET A 45 10.19 13.39 -12.94
CA MET A 45 10.68 14.72 -13.31
C MET A 45 12.21 14.77 -13.42
N LEU A 46 12.93 14.00 -12.59
CA LEU A 46 14.39 13.90 -12.66
C LEU A 46 14.89 12.99 -13.79
N THR A 47 14.08 12.05 -14.28
CA THR A 47 14.49 11.08 -15.33
C THR A 47 13.84 11.31 -16.69
N ALA A 48 12.93 12.26 -16.84
CA ALA A 48 12.18 12.50 -18.08
C ALA A 48 13.07 13.19 -19.15
N GLN A 49 14.00 12.45 -19.76
CA GLN A 49 14.82 12.95 -20.87
C GLN A 49 15.08 11.96 -22.01
N ALA A 50 14.52 10.74 -22.00
CA ALA A 50 14.70 9.81 -23.11
C ALA A 50 13.55 9.90 -24.15
N PRO A 51 13.84 10.13 -25.44
CA PRO A 51 12.87 9.97 -26.51
C PRO A 51 12.44 8.50 -26.55
N LEU A 52 11.24 8.21 -26.05
CA LEU A 52 10.69 6.87 -26.10
C LEU A 52 10.56 6.46 -27.57
N VAL A 53 11.11 5.30 -27.91
CA VAL A 53 10.88 4.68 -29.22
C VAL A 53 9.37 4.54 -29.41
N SER A 54 8.83 5.28 -30.37
CA SER A 54 7.40 5.26 -30.70
C SER A 54 7.06 3.93 -31.35
N ILE A 55 6.64 2.97 -30.54
CA ILE A 55 6.09 1.70 -31.02
C ILE A 55 4.66 2.01 -31.49
N ARG A 56 4.44 2.06 -32.81
CA ARG A 56 3.09 2.18 -33.38
C ARG A 56 2.35 0.87 -33.12
N THR A 57 1.38 0.90 -32.21
CA THR A 57 0.46 -0.22 -32.00
C THR A 57 -0.55 -0.28 -33.14
N SER A 58 -0.78 -1.48 -33.68
CA SER A 58 -1.76 -1.72 -34.74
C SER A 58 -3.18 -1.41 -34.23
N PRO A 59 -4.12 -0.95 -35.08
CA PRO A 59 -5.52 -0.82 -34.69
C PRO A 59 -6.11 -2.12 -34.13
N ALA A 60 -5.66 -3.28 -34.63
CA ALA A 60 -6.08 -4.59 -34.13
C ALA A 60 -5.68 -4.82 -32.67
N ASP A 61 -4.46 -4.45 -32.28
CA ASP A 61 -3.97 -4.60 -30.90
C ASP A 61 -4.75 -3.69 -29.93
N LYS A 62 -5.13 -2.49 -30.39
CA LYS A 62 -5.96 -1.57 -29.59
C LYS A 62 -7.37 -2.10 -29.40
N VAL A 63 -7.96 -2.68 -30.45
CA VAL A 63 -9.30 -3.31 -30.36
C VAL A 63 -9.24 -4.52 -29.43
N LEU A 64 -8.22 -5.36 -29.54
CA LEU A 64 -8.05 -6.51 -28.66
C LEU A 64 -7.86 -6.08 -27.20
N GLY A 65 -6.98 -5.09 -26.95
CA GLY A 65 -6.79 -4.53 -25.61
C GLY A 65 -8.07 -3.91 -25.04
N GLY A 66 -8.82 -3.20 -25.88
CA GLY A 66 -10.12 -2.64 -25.52
C GLY A 66 -11.15 -3.72 -25.18
N LEU A 67 -11.24 -4.79 -25.97
CA LEU A 67 -12.13 -5.93 -25.71
C LEU A 67 -11.76 -6.65 -24.41
N VAL A 68 -10.48 -6.89 -24.16
CA VAL A 68 -10.02 -7.50 -22.91
C VAL A 68 -10.36 -6.60 -21.72
N ALA A 69 -10.04 -5.31 -21.78
CA ALA A 69 -10.37 -4.36 -20.72
C ALA A 69 -11.89 -4.25 -20.47
N ALA A 70 -12.69 -4.19 -21.55
CA ALA A 70 -14.15 -4.15 -21.47
C ALA A 70 -14.73 -5.44 -20.90
N SER A 71 -14.20 -6.60 -21.28
CA SER A 71 -14.62 -7.90 -20.75
C SER A 71 -14.34 -8.00 -19.25
N LEU A 72 -13.14 -7.59 -18.81
CA LEU A 72 -12.79 -7.54 -17.40
C LEU A 72 -13.69 -6.55 -16.64
N LEU A 73 -13.92 -5.36 -17.19
CA LEU A 73 -14.82 -4.37 -16.60
C LEU A 73 -16.25 -4.92 -16.48
N ALA A 74 -16.76 -5.59 -17.52
CA ALA A 74 -18.08 -6.20 -17.52
C ALA A 74 -18.20 -7.29 -16.45
N VAL A 75 -17.18 -8.14 -16.30
CA VAL A 75 -17.14 -9.15 -15.23
C VAL A 75 -17.13 -8.50 -13.84
N LEU A 76 -16.34 -7.44 -13.65
CA LEU A 76 -16.27 -6.71 -12.38
C LEU A 76 -17.60 -6.02 -12.04
N LEU A 77 -18.23 -5.36 -13.01
CA LEU A 77 -19.55 -4.74 -12.83
C LEU A 77 -20.61 -5.80 -12.54
N GLN A 78 -20.63 -6.90 -13.30
CA GLN A 78 -21.55 -8.00 -13.07
C GLN A 78 -21.37 -8.59 -11.68
N SER A 79 -20.13 -8.80 -11.24
CA SER A 79 -19.83 -9.26 -9.87
C SER A 79 -20.32 -8.26 -8.84
N ALA A 80 -20.02 -6.96 -9.01
CA ALA A 80 -20.41 -5.92 -8.06
C ALA A 80 -21.94 -5.81 -7.91
N PHE A 81 -22.67 -5.88 -9.02
CA PHE A 81 -24.13 -5.83 -9.00
C PHE A 81 -24.74 -7.19 -8.63
N SER A 82 -24.06 -8.33 -8.75
CA SER A 82 -24.62 -9.62 -8.32
C SER A 82 -24.83 -9.74 -6.80
N VAL A 83 -24.13 -8.91 -6.01
CA VAL A 83 -24.21 -8.93 -4.55
C VAL A 83 -25.42 -8.11 -4.08
N GLU A 84 -26.50 -8.80 -3.72
CA GLU A 84 -27.75 -8.18 -3.24
C GLU A 84 -27.53 -7.27 -2.01
N ALA A 85 -26.57 -7.60 -1.15
CA ALA A 85 -26.23 -6.80 0.03
C ALA A 85 -25.75 -5.39 -0.32
N TRP A 86 -25.11 -5.19 -1.49
CA TRP A 86 -24.60 -3.88 -1.92
C TRP A 86 -25.67 -3.04 -2.63
N ARG A 87 -26.82 -3.62 -2.97
CA ARG A 87 -27.93 -2.93 -3.63
C ARG A 87 -28.86 -2.21 -2.64
N ARG A 88 -28.81 -2.58 -1.36
CA ARG A 88 -29.67 -2.02 -0.31
C ARG A 88 -28.90 -0.96 0.46
N PRO A 89 -29.53 0.18 0.83
CA PRO A 89 -28.92 1.12 1.75
C PRO A 89 -28.49 0.39 3.02
N ALA A 90 -27.24 0.60 3.45
CA ALA A 90 -26.77 0.04 4.70
C ALA A 90 -27.60 0.64 5.84
N VAL A 91 -28.27 -0.22 6.61
CA VAL A 91 -28.99 0.17 7.83
C VAL A 91 -28.19 -0.38 9.00
N GLY A 92 -27.46 0.50 9.67
CA GLY A 92 -26.61 0.15 10.80
C GLY A 92 -26.16 1.41 11.53
N ASP A 93 -25.85 1.27 12.82
CA ASP A 93 -25.28 2.37 13.60
C ASP A 93 -23.80 2.51 13.22
N VAL A 94 -23.46 3.61 12.55
CA VAL A 94 -22.07 3.96 12.27
C VAL A 94 -21.49 4.54 13.54
N GLY A 95 -20.68 3.72 14.23
CA GLY A 95 -19.93 4.16 15.40
C GLY A 95 -19.12 5.43 15.09
N THR A 96 -18.81 6.20 16.13
CA THR A 96 -18.07 7.45 15.96
C THR A 96 -16.74 7.22 15.24
N PRO A 97 -16.38 8.04 14.23
CA PRO A 97 -15.12 7.89 13.52
C PRO A 97 -13.95 7.93 14.51
N SER A 98 -13.25 6.80 14.65
CA SER A 98 -12.16 6.66 15.60
C SER A 98 -11.09 5.70 15.09
N ALA A 99 -9.84 6.08 15.30
CA ALA A 99 -8.68 5.22 15.03
C ALA A 99 -8.38 4.25 16.18
N THR A 100 -9.00 4.43 17.35
CA THR A 100 -8.75 3.61 18.54
C THR A 100 -8.97 2.11 18.29
N PRO A 101 -10.07 1.67 17.65
CA PRO A 101 -10.28 0.27 17.29
C PRO A 101 -9.13 -0.30 16.46
N LEU A 102 -8.65 0.44 15.47
CA LEU A 102 -7.55 0.00 14.60
C LEU A 102 -6.23 -0.11 15.35
N GLY A 103 -5.93 0.84 16.24
CA GLY A 103 -4.73 0.77 17.07
C GLY A 103 -4.72 -0.47 17.97
N MET A 104 -5.85 -0.77 18.62
CA MET A 104 -6.00 -1.98 19.43
C MET A 104 -5.89 -3.26 18.58
N ALA A 105 -6.45 -3.25 17.38
CA ALA A 105 -6.40 -4.36 16.42
C ALA A 105 -4.97 -4.70 15.98
N LEU A 106 -4.12 -3.69 15.79
CA LEU A 106 -2.69 -3.86 15.46
C LEU A 106 -1.86 -4.40 16.62
N LEU A 107 -2.22 -4.07 17.87
CA LEU A 107 -1.60 -4.65 19.07
C LEU A 107 -2.00 -6.11 19.33
N GLY A 108 -2.85 -6.68 18.46
CA GLY A 108 -3.29 -8.07 18.52
C GLY A 108 -4.62 -8.28 19.25
N VAL A 109 -5.27 -7.22 19.74
CA VAL A 109 -6.60 -7.31 20.36
C VAL A 109 -7.66 -7.47 19.26
N ARG A 110 -8.49 -8.49 19.35
CA ARG A 110 -9.61 -8.68 18.41
C ARG A 110 -10.73 -7.69 18.74
N VAL A 111 -10.92 -6.70 17.88
CA VAL A 111 -12.03 -5.73 17.98
C VAL A 111 -13.27 -6.18 17.19
N ASP A 112 -13.10 -7.18 16.31
CA ASP A 112 -14.14 -7.72 15.45
C ASP A 112 -14.93 -8.89 16.08
N ALA A 113 -14.58 -9.31 17.30
CA ALA A 113 -15.22 -10.44 17.96
C ALA A 113 -16.51 -9.97 18.66
N ASP A 114 -17.65 -10.48 18.19
CA ASP A 114 -18.93 -10.24 18.84
C ASP A 114 -18.98 -11.02 20.18
N PRO A 115 -18.97 -10.34 21.34
CA PRO A 115 -18.95 -11.00 22.65
C PRO A 115 -20.19 -11.86 22.90
N THR A 116 -21.24 -11.72 22.08
CA THR A 116 -22.49 -12.47 22.23
C THR A 116 -22.42 -13.89 21.67
N THR A 117 -21.47 -14.20 20.77
CA THR A 117 -21.39 -15.54 20.14
C THR A 117 -20.74 -16.58 21.06
N GLU A 118 -19.94 -16.15 22.05
CA GLU A 118 -19.27 -17.05 23.01
C GLU A 118 -19.96 -17.13 24.39
N THR A 119 -21.15 -16.53 24.57
CA THR A 119 -21.92 -16.68 25.82
C THR A 119 -22.75 -17.98 25.84
N THR A 120 -22.24 -19.07 25.26
CA THR A 120 -22.74 -20.40 25.61
C THR A 120 -22.00 -20.84 26.88
N ALA A 121 -22.70 -20.71 28.02
CA ALA A 121 -22.40 -21.29 29.34
C ALA A 121 -21.39 -20.58 30.27
N LEU A 122 -21.69 -19.34 30.69
CA LEU A 122 -21.29 -18.89 32.03
C LEU A 122 -22.45 -19.11 33.02
N PRO A 123 -22.23 -19.80 34.16
CA PRO A 123 -23.25 -19.99 35.18
C PRO A 123 -23.80 -18.65 35.67
N ALA A 124 -25.13 -18.57 35.85
CA ALA A 124 -25.81 -17.37 36.32
C ALA A 124 -25.27 -16.95 37.71
N GLY A 125 -24.47 -15.87 37.76
CA GLY A 125 -24.01 -15.32 39.04
C GLY A 125 -22.75 -14.44 39.02
N GLN A 126 -21.92 -14.45 37.97
CA GLN A 126 -20.77 -13.53 37.89
C GLN A 126 -21.12 -12.20 37.20
N ARG A 127 -20.70 -11.09 37.81
CA ARG A 127 -20.88 -9.72 37.28
C ARG A 127 -20.34 -9.62 35.85
N PRO A 128 -20.93 -8.78 34.98
CA PRO A 128 -20.41 -8.55 33.64
C PRO A 128 -19.02 -7.92 33.76
N VAL A 129 -17.99 -8.74 33.60
CA VAL A 129 -16.64 -8.27 33.29
C VAL A 129 -16.74 -7.54 31.94
N SER A 130 -16.10 -6.38 31.84
CA SER A 130 -16.03 -5.62 30.59
C SER A 130 -15.66 -6.58 29.45
N ALA A 131 -16.37 -6.56 28.32
CA ALA A 131 -16.15 -7.51 27.21
C ALA A 131 -14.67 -7.61 26.79
N THR A 132 -13.94 -6.50 26.88
CA THR A 132 -12.48 -6.40 26.68
C THR A 132 -11.66 -7.25 27.66
N GLN A 133 -12.09 -7.33 28.92
CA GLN A 133 -11.43 -8.09 29.98
C GLN A 133 -11.75 -9.59 29.86
N ALA A 134 -12.96 -9.96 29.42
CA ALA A 134 -13.33 -11.34 29.11
C ALA A 134 -12.56 -11.90 27.90
N ALA A 135 -12.41 -11.11 26.83
CA ALA A 135 -11.66 -11.50 25.64
C ALA A 135 -10.14 -11.66 25.89
N ALA A 136 -9.59 -10.86 26.81
CA ALA A 136 -8.18 -10.97 27.24
C ALA A 136 -7.89 -12.21 28.10
N LEU A 137 -8.91 -12.78 28.74
CA LEU A 137 -8.81 -13.97 29.59
C LEU A 137 -9.00 -15.28 28.82
N ASN A 138 -9.44 -15.25 27.56
CA ASN A 138 -9.65 -16.45 26.76
C ASN A 138 -8.30 -16.89 26.12
N PRO A 139 -7.73 -18.04 26.51
CA PRO A 139 -6.47 -18.54 25.94
C PRO A 139 -6.58 -18.94 24.46
N SER A 140 -7.79 -18.91 23.89
CA SER A 140 -8.09 -19.19 22.48
C SER A 140 -8.03 -17.95 21.58
N THR A 141 -7.83 -16.75 22.14
CA THR A 141 -7.82 -15.49 21.39
C THR A 141 -6.60 -15.44 20.47
N ARG A 142 -6.77 -15.89 19.22
CA ARG A 142 -5.77 -15.75 18.17
C ARG A 142 -5.42 -14.26 18.02
N SER A 143 -4.12 -13.97 17.93
CA SER A 143 -3.61 -12.63 17.67
C SER A 143 -4.35 -12.00 16.48
N GLY A 144 -4.86 -10.77 16.67
CA GLY A 144 -5.62 -10.03 15.66
C GLY A 144 -4.80 -9.69 14.40
N TYR A 145 -4.60 -8.41 14.11
CA TYR A 145 -3.83 -7.99 12.93
C TYR A 145 -2.32 -7.94 13.17
N LEU A 146 -1.83 -8.60 14.23
CA LEU A 146 -0.42 -8.61 14.59
C LEU A 146 0.43 -9.33 13.51
N LEU A 147 0.02 -10.53 13.08
CA LEU A 147 0.75 -11.28 12.04
C LEU A 147 0.85 -10.53 10.70
N PRO A 148 -0.24 -10.00 10.11
CA PRO A 148 -0.12 -9.21 8.89
C PRO A 148 0.68 -7.91 9.10
N PHE A 149 0.61 -7.28 10.27
CA PHE A 149 1.44 -6.11 10.59
C PHE A 149 2.94 -6.44 10.60
N GLU A 150 3.32 -7.58 11.18
CA GLU A 150 4.71 -8.05 11.20
C GLU A 150 5.23 -8.31 9.79
N ILE A 151 4.46 -9.04 8.97
CA ILE A 151 4.83 -9.33 7.57
C ILE A 151 5.03 -8.04 6.78
N VAL A 152 4.12 -7.06 6.91
CA VAL A 152 4.24 -5.78 6.22
C VAL A 152 5.44 -4.99 6.73
N SER A 153 5.73 -5.00 8.03
CA SER A 153 6.88 -4.29 8.61
C SER A 153 8.21 -4.86 8.11
N VAL A 154 8.34 -6.19 8.08
CA VAL A 154 9.51 -6.85 7.50
C VAL A 154 9.61 -6.58 6.00
N HIS A 155 8.49 -6.57 5.27
CA HIS A 155 8.47 -6.25 3.85
C HIS A 155 8.94 -4.80 3.59
N LEU A 156 8.47 -3.83 4.36
CA LEU A 156 8.91 -2.43 4.26
C LEU A 156 10.39 -2.27 4.60
N LEU A 157 10.89 -3.01 5.60
CA LEU A 157 12.33 -3.05 5.90
C LEU A 157 13.13 -3.57 4.70
N VAL A 158 12.71 -4.69 4.11
CA VAL A 158 13.35 -5.29 2.94
C VAL A 158 13.31 -4.33 1.74
N VAL A 159 12.18 -3.66 1.49
CA VAL A 159 12.04 -2.66 0.43
C VAL A 159 12.99 -1.48 0.65
N LEU A 160 13.12 -0.98 1.88
CA LEU A 160 14.04 0.12 2.19
C LEU A 160 15.50 -0.29 1.96
N VAL A 161 15.90 -1.48 2.43
CA VAL A 161 17.25 -2.02 2.21
C VAL A 161 17.52 -2.21 0.71
N GLY A 162 16.54 -2.76 -0.03
CA GLY A 162 16.63 -2.95 -1.48
C GLY A 162 16.79 -1.63 -2.25
N ALA A 163 15.99 -0.62 -1.92
CA ALA A 163 16.09 0.71 -2.51
C ALA A 163 17.44 1.38 -2.20
N ALA A 164 17.90 1.30 -0.95
CA ALA A 164 19.19 1.85 -0.54
C ALA A 164 20.38 1.15 -1.21
N TYR A 165 20.31 -0.18 -1.35
CA TYR A 165 21.31 -0.96 -2.09
C TYR A 165 21.36 -0.55 -3.56
N LEU A 166 20.21 -0.41 -4.22
CA LEU A 166 20.14 -0.02 -5.62
C LEU A 166 20.63 1.42 -5.87
N ALA A 167 20.38 2.33 -4.93
CA ALA A 167 20.86 3.71 -5.01
C ALA A 167 22.39 3.84 -4.89
N ARG A 168 23.09 2.82 -4.38
CA ARG A 168 24.54 2.86 -4.17
C ARG A 168 25.31 2.58 -5.47
N ALA A 169 25.62 3.65 -6.21
CA ALA A 169 26.42 3.55 -7.44
C ALA A 169 27.87 3.05 -7.19
N LYS A 170 28.25 1.93 -7.83
CA LYS A 170 29.61 1.38 -7.81
C LYS A 170 30.53 2.20 -8.72
N ARG A 171 31.26 3.19 -8.15
CA ARG A 171 32.31 3.92 -8.87
C ARG A 171 33.42 2.95 -9.31
N ARG A 172 33.49 2.65 -10.61
CA ARG A 172 34.63 1.97 -11.22
C ARG A 172 35.82 2.92 -11.19
N ARG A 173 36.90 2.55 -10.50
CA ARG A 173 38.19 3.24 -10.57
C ARG A 173 38.87 2.83 -11.87
N THR A 174 39.11 3.77 -12.78
CA THR A 174 40.06 3.60 -13.88
C THR A 174 41.46 3.60 -13.27
N PRO A 175 42.26 2.51 -13.39
CA PRO A 175 43.65 2.55 -12.98
C PRO A 175 44.39 3.55 -13.89
N ARG A 176 44.98 4.60 -13.30
CA ARG A 176 45.92 5.44 -14.03
C ARG A 176 47.10 4.56 -14.43
N SER A 177 47.39 4.49 -15.71
CA SER A 177 48.70 4.12 -16.24
C SER A 177 49.71 5.19 -15.80
N THR A 178 50.25 5.05 -14.59
CA THR A 178 51.59 5.55 -14.29
C THR A 178 52.57 4.58 -14.93
N GLU A 179 53.68 5.12 -15.45
CA GLU A 179 54.91 4.40 -15.81
C GLU A 179 55.04 3.92 -17.26
N THR A 180 55.62 4.79 -18.10
CA THR A 180 56.67 4.41 -19.09
C THR A 180 57.33 5.61 -19.80
N ALA A 181 56.96 6.87 -19.52
CA ALA A 181 57.60 8.04 -20.14
C ALA A 181 58.97 8.46 -19.54
N GLY A 182 59.65 7.56 -18.80
CA GLY A 182 60.90 7.86 -18.09
C GLY A 182 62.13 7.05 -18.53
N LEU A 183 62.03 6.19 -19.55
CA LEU A 183 63.11 5.26 -19.89
C LEU A 183 63.73 5.44 -21.29
N ASP A 184 63.18 6.28 -22.16
CA ASP A 184 63.85 6.60 -23.42
C ASP A 184 64.73 7.85 -23.28
N ALA A 185 65.91 7.56 -22.73
CA ALA A 185 67.19 7.94 -23.31
C ALA A 185 67.47 9.43 -23.52
N GLY A 186 67.96 10.05 -22.45
CA GLY A 186 69.13 10.92 -22.60
C GLY A 186 70.30 10.10 -23.15
N GLY A 187 70.89 10.57 -24.25
CA GLY A 187 71.93 9.85 -24.98
C GLY A 187 72.70 10.70 -26.01
N GLY A 188 73.02 11.95 -25.67
CA GLY A 188 74.24 12.66 -26.12
C GLY A 188 74.23 13.37 -27.49
N PRO A 189 74.96 14.51 -27.60
CA PRO A 189 75.11 15.35 -28.79
C PRO A 189 76.11 14.82 -29.83
#